data_AF-A0A9F5IB43-F1
#
_entry.id   AF-A0A9F5IB43-F1
#
_cell.length_a   1.000
_cell.length_b   1.000
_cell.length_c   1.000
_cell.angle_alpha   90.00
_cell.angle_beta   90.00
_cell.angle_gamma   90.00
#
_symmetry.space_group_name_H-M   'P 1'
#
loop_
_entity.id
_entity.type
_entity.pdbx_description
1 polymer ?
#
loop_
_entity_poly.entity_id
_entity_poly.type
_entity_poly.pdbx_seq_one_letter_code
_entity_poly.pdbx_strand_id
1 'polypeptide(L)'
;MSTDRERRSGPPRSAAKDLPMTSQHMESLGQFKIIVWEEENFQGKRSEFLMECPNVMERGFRKIRSIKVETGPWVGFEYPEYQGQQFILEKGDYPHWEAWSGNSGYRTDHLLSFRAIRCANHNDSKLTLYEGENFQGYKFELTDDYPSLQAMGWGSKEVASIRVHSGAWVAYQYPGYRGYQYILERDRQNGEFRKYSEYSTQAHTSQIQSIRRVQH
;
A
#
# COMPACT_ATOMS: atom_id res chain seq x y z
N MET A 1 -38.67 14.43 -60.45
CA MET A 1 -39.05 13.72 -59.21
C MET A 1 -37.91 12.76 -58.88
N SER A 2 -36.76 13.24 -58.38
CA SER A 2 -36.44 13.51 -56.97
C SER A 2 -36.89 12.40 -56.01
N THR A 3 -35.95 11.61 -55.50
CA THR A 3 -35.92 11.19 -54.08
C THR A 3 -34.48 10.97 -53.63
N ASP A 4 -34.14 11.69 -52.56
CA ASP A 4 -32.90 11.74 -51.82
C ASP A 4 -32.47 10.39 -51.22
N ARG A 5 -31.16 10.14 -51.20
CA ARG A 5 -30.53 9.15 -50.31
C ARG A 5 -29.53 9.90 -49.43
N GLU A 6 -30.00 10.31 -48.25
CA GLU A 6 -29.17 10.96 -47.22
C GLU A 6 -27.98 10.08 -46.82
N ARG A 7 -26.75 10.56 -47.07
CA ARG A 7 -25.54 10.08 -46.40
C ARG A 7 -25.44 10.80 -45.05
N ARG A 8 -25.73 10.10 -43.95
CA ARG A 8 -25.40 10.59 -42.60
C ARG A 8 -23.90 10.44 -42.36
N SER A 9 -23.20 11.58 -42.30
CA SER A 9 -21.83 11.65 -41.75
C SER A 9 -21.89 11.51 -40.24
N GLY A 10 -21.16 10.53 -39.68
CA GLY A 10 -20.92 10.44 -38.23
C GLY A 10 -19.99 11.57 -37.76
N PRO A 11 -20.05 11.96 -36.47
CA PRO A 11 -19.20 13.02 -35.96
C PRO A 11 -17.73 12.55 -35.90
N PRO A 12 -16.75 13.47 -36.06
CA PRO A 12 -15.34 13.11 -35.99
C PRO A 12 -14.96 12.66 -34.57
N ARG A 13 -14.10 11.64 -34.48
CA ARG A 13 -13.48 11.20 -33.22
C ARG A 13 -12.75 12.39 -32.59
N SER A 14 -13.18 12.77 -31.38
CA SER A 14 -12.49 13.74 -30.53
C SER A 14 -11.05 13.28 -30.28
N ALA A 15 -10.07 14.04 -30.79
CA ALA A 15 -8.70 13.94 -30.34
C ALA A 15 -8.65 14.38 -28.87
N ALA A 16 -8.28 13.47 -27.97
CA ALA A 16 -7.98 13.82 -26.58
C ALA A 16 -6.87 14.86 -26.59
N LYS A 17 -7.15 16.07 -26.10
CA LYS A 17 -6.13 17.08 -25.89
C LYS A 17 -5.30 16.64 -24.69
N ASP A 18 -4.01 16.40 -24.91
CA ASP A 18 -3.05 16.23 -23.82
C ASP A 18 -3.04 17.52 -22.99
N LEU A 19 -3.68 17.46 -21.83
CA LEU A 19 -3.64 18.53 -20.83
C LEU A 19 -2.25 18.53 -20.19
N PRO A 20 -1.60 19.71 -20.03
CA PRO A 20 -0.29 19.77 -19.40
C PRO A 20 -0.39 19.32 -17.93
N MET A 21 0.45 18.37 -17.55
CA MET A 21 0.62 17.92 -16.17
C MET A 21 1.02 19.11 -15.27
N THR A 22 0.38 19.22 -14.10
CA THR A 22 0.61 20.31 -13.14
C THR A 22 2.02 20.25 -12.51
N SER A 23 2.57 21.38 -12.06
CA SER A 23 3.93 21.42 -11.47
C SER A 23 4.06 20.56 -10.21
N GLN A 24 3.01 20.44 -9.40
CA GLN A 24 2.94 19.52 -8.27
C GLN A 24 3.06 18.05 -8.70
N HIS A 25 2.52 17.68 -9.87
CA HIS A 25 2.70 16.34 -10.42
C HIS A 25 4.15 16.12 -10.85
N MET A 26 4.80 17.12 -11.47
CA MET A 26 6.23 17.04 -11.84
C MET A 26 7.16 16.92 -10.61
N GLU A 27 6.89 17.66 -9.53
CA GLU A 27 7.67 17.57 -8.29
C GLU A 27 7.57 16.18 -7.64
N SER A 28 6.40 15.53 -7.75
CA SER A 28 6.20 14.18 -7.21
C SER A 28 6.92 13.06 -7.98
N LEU A 29 7.23 13.26 -9.27
CA LEU A 29 7.81 12.23 -10.15
C LEU A 29 9.26 11.87 -9.78
N GLY A 30 9.98 12.74 -9.08
CA GLY A 30 11.34 12.47 -8.59
C GLY A 30 11.39 11.84 -7.19
N GLN A 31 10.25 11.76 -6.50
CA GLN A 31 10.19 11.40 -5.08
C GLN A 31 9.98 9.90 -4.84
N PHE A 32 9.42 9.20 -5.83
CA PHE A 32 9.12 7.78 -5.73
C PHE A 32 9.63 7.04 -6.96
N LYS A 33 10.32 5.91 -6.73
CA LYS A 33 10.79 5.04 -7.79
C LYS A 33 10.88 3.59 -7.32
N ILE A 34 10.15 2.73 -8.00
CA ILE A 34 10.18 1.27 -7.83
C ILE A 34 10.47 0.61 -9.18
N ILE A 35 11.30 -0.42 -9.16
CA ILE A 35 11.66 -1.23 -10.32
C ILE A 35 11.27 -2.66 -10.00
N VAL A 36 10.60 -3.32 -10.94
CA VAL A 36 10.09 -4.68 -10.77
C VAL A 36 10.58 -5.59 -11.90
N TRP A 37 10.77 -6.86 -11.57
CA TRP A 37 11.23 -7.90 -12.47
C TRP A 37 10.32 -9.13 -12.43
N GLU A 38 10.20 -9.80 -13.57
CA GLU A 38 9.41 -11.02 -13.71
C GLU A 38 10.11 -12.26 -13.13
N GLU A 39 11.44 -12.21 -12.94
CA GLU A 39 12.24 -13.26 -12.32
C GLU A 39 12.89 -12.79 -11.01
N GLU A 40 13.34 -13.77 -10.21
CA GLU A 40 14.10 -13.50 -8.99
C GLU A 40 15.49 -12.93 -9.32
N ASN A 41 16.15 -12.34 -8.32
CA ASN A 41 17.50 -11.80 -8.45
C ASN A 41 17.67 -10.77 -9.59
N PHE A 42 16.62 -9.97 -9.82
CA PHE A 42 16.61 -8.84 -10.75
C PHE A 42 16.84 -9.25 -12.22
N GLN A 43 16.27 -10.38 -12.64
CA GLN A 43 16.40 -10.94 -13.99
C GLN A 43 15.10 -10.89 -14.79
N GLY A 44 15.19 -11.22 -16.09
CA GLY A 44 14.04 -11.28 -16.99
C GLY A 44 13.47 -9.91 -17.34
N LYS A 45 12.16 -9.88 -17.65
CA LYS A 45 11.46 -8.65 -18.01
C LYS A 45 11.53 -7.63 -16.86
N ARG A 46 11.94 -6.41 -17.16
CA ARG A 46 12.10 -5.30 -16.21
C ARG A 46 11.19 -4.13 -16.57
N SER A 47 10.65 -3.43 -15.57
CA SER A 47 10.02 -2.11 -15.77
C SER A 47 10.20 -1.21 -14.55
N GLU A 48 10.29 0.09 -14.82
CA GLU A 48 10.41 1.15 -13.83
C GLU A 48 9.08 1.88 -13.69
N PHE A 49 8.72 2.24 -12.46
CA PHE A 49 7.50 2.93 -12.12
C PHE A 49 7.78 4.10 -11.19
N LEU A 50 7.25 5.26 -11.57
CA LEU A 50 7.26 6.50 -10.79
C LEU A 50 5.87 6.83 -10.21
N MET A 51 4.87 6.04 -10.60
CA MET A 51 3.48 6.19 -10.20
C MET A 51 2.91 4.83 -9.79
N GLU A 52 1.73 4.87 -9.19
CA GLU A 52 0.98 3.66 -8.84
C GLU A 52 0.63 2.81 -10.07
N CYS A 53 0.53 1.50 -9.84
CA CYS A 53 0.14 0.52 -10.83
C CYS A 53 -1.01 -0.31 -10.24
N PRO A 54 -2.27 -0.10 -10.67
CA PRO A 54 -3.41 -0.85 -10.16
C PRO A 54 -3.45 -2.29 -10.68
N ASN A 55 -2.77 -2.58 -11.78
CA ASN A 55 -2.70 -3.93 -12.34
C ASN A 55 -1.43 -4.13 -13.19
N VAL A 56 -0.50 -4.93 -12.70
CA VAL A 56 0.78 -5.20 -13.39
C VAL A 56 0.60 -6.00 -14.68
N MET A 57 -0.53 -6.70 -14.83
CA MET A 57 -0.85 -7.45 -16.06
C MET A 57 -1.08 -6.52 -17.25
N GLU A 58 -1.59 -5.29 -17.01
CA GLU A 58 -1.72 -4.26 -18.04
C GLU A 58 -0.38 -3.69 -18.50
N ARG A 59 0.67 -3.94 -17.72
CA ARG A 59 2.07 -3.66 -18.07
C ARG A 59 2.78 -4.90 -18.62
N GLY A 60 2.00 -5.96 -18.88
CA GLY A 60 2.44 -7.22 -19.45
C GLY A 60 3.31 -8.08 -18.51
N PHE A 61 3.21 -7.89 -17.20
CA PHE A 61 3.82 -8.78 -16.21
C PHE A 61 2.81 -9.86 -15.83
N ARG A 62 3.23 -11.13 -15.80
CA ARG A 62 2.40 -12.20 -15.24
C ARG A 62 2.58 -12.33 -13.73
N LYS A 63 3.81 -12.11 -13.27
CA LYS A 63 4.20 -12.10 -11.86
C LYS A 63 5.33 -11.09 -11.65
N ILE A 64 5.47 -10.61 -10.43
CA ILE A 64 6.66 -9.90 -9.95
C ILE A 64 7.40 -10.85 -9.03
N ARG A 65 8.69 -11.07 -9.27
CA ARG A 65 9.54 -11.98 -8.51
C ARG A 65 10.74 -11.32 -7.84
N SER A 66 11.11 -10.12 -8.27
CA SER A 66 12.06 -9.29 -7.51
C SER A 66 11.77 -7.80 -7.71
N ILE A 67 12.15 -7.00 -6.72
CA ILE A 67 11.82 -5.58 -6.62
C ILE A 67 13.05 -4.80 -6.13
N LYS A 68 13.28 -3.62 -6.69
CA LYS A 68 14.16 -2.60 -6.12
C LYS A 68 13.38 -1.33 -5.88
N VAL A 69 13.41 -0.83 -4.66
CA VAL A 69 12.88 0.49 -4.32
C VAL A 69 14.05 1.45 -4.23
N GLU A 70 14.20 2.31 -5.23
CA GLU A 70 15.25 3.35 -5.23
C GLU A 70 14.84 4.54 -4.35
N THR A 71 13.57 4.92 -4.44
CA THR A 71 12.96 6.00 -3.64
C THR A 71 11.56 5.54 -3.21
N GLY A 72 11.31 5.53 -1.90
CA GLY A 72 10.12 4.95 -1.31
C GLY A 72 9.44 5.89 -0.31
N PRO A 73 8.52 5.38 0.52
CA PRO A 73 8.09 3.99 0.59
C PRO A 73 6.92 3.67 -0.35
N TRP A 74 6.77 2.39 -0.67
CA TRP A 74 5.66 1.84 -1.46
C TRP A 74 4.90 0.77 -0.66
N VAL A 75 3.66 0.52 -1.05
CA VAL A 75 2.89 -0.65 -0.63
C VAL A 75 2.57 -1.49 -1.86
N GLY A 76 2.91 -2.78 -1.80
CA GLY A 76 2.48 -3.80 -2.75
C GLY A 76 1.25 -4.56 -2.25
N PHE A 77 0.44 -5.06 -3.18
CA PHE A 77 -0.78 -5.81 -2.88
C PHE A 77 -0.82 -7.12 -3.65
N GLU A 78 -1.39 -8.15 -3.01
CA GLU A 78 -1.54 -9.48 -3.59
C GLU A 78 -2.34 -9.47 -4.90
N TYR A 79 -3.42 -8.69 -4.97
CA TYR A 79 -4.33 -8.64 -6.10
C TYR A 79 -4.31 -7.28 -6.81
N PRO A 80 -4.86 -7.20 -8.05
CA PRO A 80 -5.12 -5.93 -8.71
C PRO A 80 -6.04 -5.00 -7.89
N GLU A 81 -6.09 -3.73 -8.27
CA GLU A 81 -6.93 -2.70 -7.65
C GLU A 81 -6.68 -2.52 -6.14
N TYR A 82 -5.43 -2.73 -5.72
CA TYR A 82 -4.96 -2.54 -4.34
C TYR A 82 -5.69 -3.43 -3.34
N GLN A 83 -5.93 -4.69 -3.71
CA GLN A 83 -6.70 -5.66 -2.94
C GLN A 83 -5.82 -6.78 -2.36
N GLY A 84 -6.29 -7.41 -1.28
CA GLY A 84 -5.64 -8.58 -0.67
C GLY A 84 -4.56 -8.21 0.34
N GLN A 85 -3.56 -9.08 0.46
CA GLN A 85 -2.50 -8.91 1.44
C GLN A 85 -1.61 -7.74 1.05
N GLN A 86 -1.23 -6.93 2.04
CA GLN A 86 -0.38 -5.76 1.86
C GLN A 86 1.07 -6.09 2.22
N PHE A 87 2.01 -5.45 1.53
CA PHE A 87 3.45 -5.61 1.75
C PHE A 87 4.10 -4.24 1.78
N ILE A 88 4.76 -3.90 2.89
CA ILE A 88 5.57 -2.67 2.94
C ILE A 88 6.85 -2.86 2.12
N LEU A 89 7.14 -1.88 1.25
CA LEU A 89 8.30 -1.84 0.36
C LEU A 89 9.05 -0.53 0.60
N GLU A 90 9.94 -0.54 1.59
CA GLU A 90 10.85 0.56 1.90
C GLU A 90 12.05 0.53 0.94
N LYS A 91 12.89 1.57 0.98
CA LYS A 91 14.09 1.63 0.14
C LYS A 91 14.97 0.40 0.34
N GLY A 92 15.28 -0.31 -0.75
CA GLY A 92 16.07 -1.54 -0.66
C GLY A 92 15.91 -2.48 -1.85
N ASP A 93 16.65 -3.58 -1.75
CA ASP A 93 16.71 -4.65 -2.73
C ASP A 93 15.94 -5.87 -2.20
N TYR A 94 14.97 -6.35 -2.98
CA TYR A 94 14.13 -7.48 -2.66
C TYR A 94 14.29 -8.58 -3.73
N PRO A 95 15.25 -9.51 -3.58
CA PRO A 95 15.63 -10.44 -4.63
C PRO A 95 14.62 -11.58 -4.87
N HIS A 96 13.73 -11.87 -3.93
CA HIS A 96 12.71 -12.92 -4.02
C HIS A 96 11.51 -12.58 -3.12
N TRP A 97 10.39 -13.28 -3.29
CA TRP A 97 9.13 -12.93 -2.62
C TRP A 97 9.18 -12.95 -1.09
N GLU A 98 9.95 -13.85 -0.50
CA GLU A 98 10.13 -13.92 0.96
C GLU A 98 10.76 -12.63 1.53
N ALA A 99 11.49 -11.85 0.72
CA ALA A 99 12.11 -10.60 1.15
C ALA A 99 11.08 -9.49 1.46
N TRP A 100 9.90 -9.50 0.83
CA TRP A 100 8.84 -8.51 1.08
C TRP A 100 7.63 -9.06 1.83
N SER A 101 7.32 -10.36 1.68
CA SER A 101 6.21 -10.98 2.41
C SER A 101 6.45 -10.99 3.92
N GLY A 102 7.71 -10.89 4.33
CA GLY A 102 8.15 -11.10 5.70
C GLY A 102 7.94 -12.56 6.11
N ASN A 103 8.21 -12.85 7.38
CA ASN A 103 7.91 -14.15 7.98
C ASN A 103 6.39 -14.26 8.26
N SER A 104 5.58 -14.06 7.22
CA SER A 104 4.15 -14.25 7.25
C SER A 104 3.86 -15.75 7.16
N GLY A 105 3.06 -16.29 8.08
CA GLY A 105 2.54 -17.65 7.98
C GLY A 105 1.64 -17.85 6.75
N TYR A 106 1.24 -16.77 6.09
CA TYR A 106 0.52 -16.76 4.82
C TYR A 106 1.52 -16.68 3.66
N ARG A 107 1.69 -17.79 2.94
CA ARG A 107 2.56 -17.87 1.77
C ARG A 107 1.79 -17.45 0.52
N THR A 108 2.07 -16.26 0.01
CA THR A 108 1.65 -15.82 -1.32
C THR A 108 2.85 -15.24 -2.06
N ASP A 109 3.05 -15.65 -3.31
CA ASP A 109 4.08 -15.09 -4.20
C ASP A 109 3.50 -14.03 -5.14
N HIS A 110 2.23 -13.66 -4.95
CA HIS A 110 1.55 -12.68 -5.79
C HIS A 110 1.78 -11.26 -5.28
N LEU A 111 2.18 -10.38 -6.20
CA LEU A 111 2.19 -8.94 -6.05
C LEU A 111 1.73 -8.36 -7.38
N LEU A 112 0.47 -7.93 -7.44
CA LEU A 112 -0.23 -7.62 -8.69
C LEU A 112 -0.64 -6.15 -8.81
N SER A 113 -0.51 -5.38 -7.74
CA SER A 113 -0.64 -3.92 -7.76
C SER A 113 0.24 -3.27 -6.70
N PHE A 114 0.57 -2.00 -6.87
CA PHE A 114 1.36 -1.24 -5.90
C PHE A 114 1.14 0.27 -6.04
N ARG A 115 1.39 1.02 -4.96
CA ARG A 115 1.36 2.49 -4.95
C ARG A 115 2.34 3.07 -3.94
N ALA A 116 2.68 4.33 -4.12
CA ALA A 116 3.46 5.09 -3.15
C ALA A 116 2.66 5.38 -1.87
N ILE A 117 3.37 5.50 -0.74
CA ILE A 117 2.85 5.95 0.55
C ILE A 117 3.31 7.39 0.76
N ARG A 118 2.45 8.36 0.44
CA ARG A 118 2.84 9.78 0.34
C ARG A 118 2.94 10.47 1.69
N CYS A 119 2.16 10.03 2.68
CA CYS A 119 2.15 10.60 4.02
C CYS A 119 3.21 10.01 4.96
N ALA A 120 4.10 9.14 4.48
CA ALA A 120 5.17 8.58 5.30
C ALA A 120 6.13 9.69 5.76
N ASN A 121 6.24 9.85 7.08
CA ASN A 121 7.18 10.75 7.72
C ASN A 121 7.59 10.14 9.06
N HIS A 122 8.71 9.42 9.06
CA HIS A 122 9.19 8.65 10.22
C HIS A 122 9.35 9.52 11.48
N ASN A 123 9.78 10.78 11.32
CA ASN A 123 10.07 11.69 12.43
C ASN A 123 8.82 12.37 13.00
N ASP A 124 7.71 12.38 12.26
CA ASP A 124 6.40 12.90 12.68
C ASP A 124 5.33 11.84 12.39
N SER A 125 5.43 10.73 13.12
CA SER A 125 4.45 9.65 13.08
C SER A 125 3.81 9.51 14.45
N LYS A 126 2.47 9.59 14.47
CA LYS A 126 1.67 9.42 15.69
C LYS A 126 0.39 8.67 15.39
N LEU A 127 0.05 7.68 16.22
CA LEU A 127 -1.22 6.97 16.15
C LEU A 127 -1.84 6.71 17.53
N THR A 128 -3.11 6.32 17.55
CA THR A 128 -3.79 5.83 18.75
C THR A 128 -4.49 4.52 18.45
N LEU A 129 -4.21 3.50 19.27
CA LEU A 129 -4.93 2.23 19.30
C LEU A 129 -6.15 2.34 20.21
N TYR A 130 -7.22 1.62 19.90
CA TYR A 130 -8.43 1.54 20.72
C TYR A 130 -8.87 0.09 20.89
N GLU A 131 -9.29 -0.24 22.12
CA GLU A 131 -9.78 -1.56 22.50
C GLU A 131 -11.14 -1.86 21.86
N GLY A 132 -12.00 -0.85 21.73
CA GLY A 132 -13.30 -0.96 21.08
C GLY A 132 -13.30 -0.41 19.65
N GLU A 133 -14.28 -0.84 18.86
CA GLU A 133 -14.59 -0.22 17.57
C GLU A 133 -15.05 1.24 17.75
N ASN A 134 -15.01 2.03 16.69
CA ASN A 134 -15.43 3.44 16.68
C ASN A 134 -14.73 4.30 17.75
N PHE A 135 -13.45 4.00 18.01
CA PHE A 135 -12.57 4.75 18.91
C PHE A 135 -13.04 4.76 20.37
N GLN A 136 -13.63 3.64 20.81
CA GLN A 136 -14.15 3.47 22.17
C GLN A 136 -13.18 2.67 23.07
N GLY A 137 -13.43 2.74 24.37
CA GLY A 137 -12.72 1.94 25.36
C GLY A 137 -11.32 2.46 25.70
N TYR A 138 -10.48 1.56 26.23
CA TYR A 138 -9.09 1.89 26.53
C TYR A 138 -8.36 2.32 25.24
N LYS A 139 -7.51 3.34 25.37
CA LYS A 139 -6.73 3.88 24.26
C LYS A 139 -5.25 3.96 24.61
N PHE A 140 -4.40 3.79 23.61
CA PHE A 140 -2.96 3.89 23.79
C PHE A 140 -2.32 4.63 22.62
N GLU A 141 -1.59 5.71 22.93
CA GLU A 141 -0.94 6.57 21.94
C GLU A 141 0.49 6.10 21.68
N LEU A 142 0.89 6.08 20.41
CA LEU A 142 2.16 5.54 19.94
C LEU A 142 2.87 6.56 19.06
N THR A 143 4.16 6.76 19.33
CA THR A 143 5.07 7.64 18.56
C THR A 143 6.34 6.94 18.10
N ASP A 144 6.54 5.69 18.53
CA ASP A 144 7.74 4.89 18.26
C ASP A 144 7.41 3.50 17.73
N ASP A 145 8.44 2.72 17.45
CA ASP A 145 8.29 1.36 16.93
C ASP A 145 8.16 0.37 18.09
N TYR A 146 7.17 -0.53 18.00
CA TYR A 146 6.81 -1.45 19.06
C TYR A 146 6.81 -2.90 18.56
N PRO A 147 7.90 -3.66 18.77
CA PRO A 147 7.97 -5.07 18.39
C PRO A 147 7.07 -5.96 19.25
N SER A 148 6.55 -5.46 20.38
CA SER A 148 5.49 -6.10 21.16
C SER A 148 4.60 -5.06 21.81
N LEU A 149 3.33 -5.01 21.42
CA LEU A 149 2.34 -4.14 22.07
C LEU A 149 2.08 -4.55 23.52
N GLN A 150 2.11 -5.86 23.80
CA GLN A 150 1.89 -6.40 25.14
C GLN A 150 3.01 -5.97 26.11
N ALA A 151 4.26 -5.93 25.65
CA ALA A 151 5.39 -5.45 26.46
C ALA A 151 5.24 -3.98 26.90
N MET A 152 4.43 -3.20 26.17
CA MET A 152 4.17 -1.78 26.47
C MET A 152 2.87 -1.56 27.27
N GLY A 153 2.20 -2.64 27.70
CA GLY A 153 0.98 -2.56 28.50
C GLY A 153 -0.32 -2.63 27.70
N TRP A 154 -0.29 -2.97 26.41
CA TRP A 154 -1.52 -3.31 25.69
C TRP A 154 -2.03 -4.68 26.16
N GLY A 155 -3.15 -4.69 26.89
CA GLY A 155 -3.66 -5.87 27.60
C GLY A 155 -4.28 -6.97 26.73
N SER A 156 -4.41 -6.75 25.42
CA SER A 156 -5.05 -7.68 24.48
C SER A 156 -4.11 -8.10 23.34
N LYS A 157 -4.50 -9.13 22.59
CA LYS A 157 -3.89 -9.43 21.28
C LYS A 157 -4.58 -8.69 20.13
N GLU A 158 -5.71 -8.06 20.43
CA GLU A 158 -6.59 -7.42 19.45
C GLU A 158 -6.52 -5.91 19.58
N VAL A 159 -6.68 -5.24 18.44
CA VAL A 159 -6.89 -3.80 18.32
C VAL A 159 -8.12 -3.63 17.46
N ALA A 160 -9.21 -3.11 18.03
CA ALA A 160 -10.50 -3.05 17.35
C ALA A 160 -10.61 -1.83 16.42
N SER A 161 -10.03 -0.68 16.79
CA SER A 161 -9.96 0.49 15.91
C SER A 161 -8.68 1.30 16.11
N ILE A 162 -8.30 2.05 15.07
CA ILE A 162 -7.05 2.81 15.02
C ILE A 162 -7.29 4.20 14.44
N ARG A 163 -6.69 5.22 15.07
CA ARG A 163 -6.58 6.56 14.50
C ARG A 163 -5.13 6.93 14.22
N VAL A 164 -4.80 7.17 12.96
CA VAL A 164 -3.49 7.70 12.53
C VAL A 164 -3.58 9.22 12.50
N HIS A 165 -2.80 9.89 13.34
CA HIS A 165 -2.79 11.36 13.44
C HIS A 165 -1.80 11.97 12.45
N SER A 166 -0.63 11.35 12.31
CA SER A 166 0.43 11.74 11.37
C SER A 166 1.24 10.53 10.93
N GLY A 167 1.89 10.65 9.78
CA GLY A 167 2.75 9.61 9.23
C GLY A 167 1.99 8.44 8.59
N ALA A 168 2.74 7.36 8.38
CA ALA A 168 2.25 6.06 7.96
C ALA A 168 2.87 4.97 8.83
N TRP A 169 2.10 3.91 9.06
CA TRP A 169 2.44 2.84 9.99
C TRP A 169 2.21 1.48 9.34
N VAL A 170 2.93 0.47 9.82
CA VAL A 170 2.68 -0.94 9.49
C VAL A 170 2.34 -1.68 10.78
N ALA A 171 1.12 -2.20 10.85
CA ALA A 171 0.69 -3.08 11.91
C ALA A 171 0.87 -4.55 11.50
N TYR A 172 1.23 -5.40 12.45
CA TYR A 172 1.52 -6.81 12.22
C TYR A 172 0.75 -7.71 13.17
N GLN A 173 0.31 -8.84 12.65
CA GLN A 173 -0.47 -9.85 13.39
C GLN A 173 0.26 -10.40 14.63
N TYR A 174 1.59 -10.57 14.55
CA TYR A 174 2.39 -11.19 15.61
C TYR A 174 3.50 -10.25 16.11
N PRO A 175 4.08 -10.50 17.30
CA PRO A 175 5.25 -9.78 17.78
C PRO A 175 6.46 -9.94 16.85
N GLY A 176 7.33 -8.93 16.84
CA GLY A 176 8.55 -8.89 16.03
C GLY A 176 8.28 -8.67 14.54
N TYR A 177 7.21 -7.96 14.20
CA TYR A 177 6.87 -7.57 12.82
C TYR A 177 6.61 -8.77 11.88
N ARG A 178 5.78 -9.72 12.35
CA ARG A 178 5.50 -10.99 11.64
C ARG A 178 4.01 -11.19 11.38
N GLY A 179 3.70 -12.10 10.46
CA GLY A 179 2.33 -12.40 10.04
C GLY A 179 1.80 -11.41 9.01
N TYR A 180 0.48 -11.28 8.94
CA TYR A 180 -0.17 -10.30 8.07
C TYR A 180 0.25 -8.88 8.42
N GLN A 181 0.49 -8.07 7.39
CA GLN A 181 0.81 -6.65 7.45
C GLN A 181 -0.40 -5.82 7.06
N TYR A 182 -0.60 -4.70 7.75
CA TYR A 182 -1.65 -3.72 7.46
C TYR A 182 -1.03 -2.31 7.42
N ILE A 183 -1.15 -1.63 6.28
CA ILE A 183 -0.63 -0.27 6.09
C ILE A 183 -1.70 0.73 6.53
N LEU A 184 -1.33 1.58 7.49
CA LEU A 184 -2.21 2.54 8.13
C LEU A 184 -1.68 3.94 7.83
N GLU A 185 -2.40 4.67 6.99
CA GLU A 185 -1.97 5.97 6.46
C GLU A 185 -2.88 7.09 6.96
N ARG A 186 -2.28 8.25 7.27
CA ARG A 186 -3.06 9.46 7.59
C ARG A 186 -3.89 9.91 6.38
N ASP A 187 -3.33 9.95 5.18
CA ASP A 187 -4.06 10.45 3.99
C ASP A 187 -5.17 9.50 3.47
N ARG A 188 -5.27 8.26 3.99
CA ARG A 188 -6.34 7.30 3.67
C ARG A 188 -7.41 7.33 4.76
N GLN A 189 -8.69 7.37 4.35
CA GLN A 189 -9.84 7.39 5.28
C GLN A 189 -9.73 8.48 6.37
N ASN A 190 -9.03 9.59 6.08
CA ASN A 190 -8.72 10.62 7.08
C ASN A 190 -7.96 10.10 8.32
N GLY A 191 -7.21 9.00 8.18
CA GLY A 191 -6.52 8.32 9.27
C GLY A 191 -7.45 7.57 10.22
N GLU A 192 -8.71 7.35 9.86
CA GLU A 192 -9.74 6.79 10.73
C GLU A 192 -10.12 5.36 10.30
N PHE A 193 -9.62 4.36 11.03
CA PHE A 193 -9.96 2.95 10.85
C PHE A 193 -10.84 2.50 12.00
N ARG A 194 -12.16 2.53 11.81
CA ARG A 194 -13.18 2.40 12.88
C ARG A 194 -13.43 0.97 13.32
N LYS A 195 -13.00 -0.01 12.53
CA LYS A 195 -13.11 -1.45 12.81
C LYS A 195 -12.03 -2.20 12.06
N TYR A 196 -11.75 -3.45 12.47
CA TYR A 196 -10.64 -4.21 11.91
C TYR A 196 -10.76 -4.48 10.40
N SER A 197 -11.97 -4.63 9.87
CA SER A 197 -12.21 -4.85 8.44
C SER A 197 -11.83 -3.65 7.56
N GLU A 198 -11.56 -2.48 8.14
CA GLU A 198 -11.09 -1.30 7.42
C GLU A 198 -9.56 -1.26 7.29
N TYR A 199 -8.81 -2.09 8.03
CA TYR A 199 -7.34 -2.14 7.94
C TYR A 199 -6.85 -2.66 6.58
N SER A 200 -7.62 -3.57 5.96
CA SER A 200 -7.34 -4.16 4.66
C SER A 200 -8.58 -4.90 4.15
N THR A 201 -8.67 -5.10 2.84
CA THR A 201 -9.71 -5.97 2.25
C THR A 201 -9.51 -7.46 2.60
N GLN A 202 -8.33 -7.82 3.12
CA GLN A 202 -8.03 -9.15 3.67
C GLN A 202 -7.82 -9.14 5.20
N ALA A 203 -8.34 -8.14 5.91
CA ALA A 203 -8.31 -8.15 7.37
C ALA A 203 -9.34 -9.15 7.91
N HIS A 204 -8.89 -10.36 8.24
CA HIS A 204 -9.74 -11.43 8.77
C HIS A 204 -9.95 -11.37 10.29
N THR A 205 -9.10 -10.63 11.02
CA THR A 205 -9.10 -10.53 12.48
C THR A 205 -8.63 -9.15 12.93
N SER A 206 -9.02 -8.73 14.12
CA SER A 206 -8.49 -7.57 14.87
C SER A 206 -7.11 -7.82 15.48
N GLN A 207 -6.53 -9.01 15.33
CA GLN A 207 -5.25 -9.37 15.95
C GLN A 207 -4.09 -8.51 15.42
N ILE A 208 -3.53 -7.67 16.29
CA ILE A 208 -2.35 -6.85 16.05
C ILE A 208 -1.48 -6.91 17.31
N GLN A 209 -0.21 -7.30 17.16
CA GLN A 209 0.69 -7.52 18.30
C GLN A 209 2.04 -6.80 18.17
N SER A 210 2.37 -6.28 16.98
CA SER A 210 3.46 -5.32 16.82
C SER A 210 3.10 -4.28 15.77
N ILE A 211 3.71 -3.11 15.88
CA ILE A 211 3.45 -1.97 14.98
C ILE A 211 4.71 -1.12 14.89
N ARG A 212 4.97 -0.55 13.72
CA ARG A 212 6.12 0.35 13.52
C ARG A 212 5.77 1.45 12.54
N ARG A 213 6.52 2.54 12.61
CA ARG A 213 6.50 3.64 11.65
C ARG A 213 7.09 3.16 10.33
N VAL A 214 6.56 3.68 9.24
CA VAL A 214 7.14 3.49 7.91
C VAL A 214 8.35 4.41 7.75
N GLN A 215 9.45 3.88 7.22
CA GLN A 215 10.65 4.64 6.85
C GLN A 215 10.49 5.23 5.44
N HIS A 216 10.95 6.48 5.24
CA HIS A 216 10.93 7.19 3.97
C HIS A 216 12.34 7.60 3.57
#